data_AF-A0A7C7AKH0-F1
#
_entry.id   AF-A0A7C7AKH0-F1
#
_cell.length_a   1.000
_cell.length_b   1.000
_cell.length_c   1.000
_cell.angle_alpha   90.00
_cell.angle_beta   90.00
_cell.angle_gamma   90.00
#
_symmetry.space_group_name_H-M   'P 1'
#
loop_
_entity.id
_entity.type
_entity.pdbx_description
1 polymer ?
#
loop_
_entity_poly.entity_id
_entity_poly.type
_entity_poly.pdbx_seq_one_letter_code
_entity_poly.pdbx_strand_id
1 'polypeptide(L)'
;VIKDHSTIGVLVTTDGSITDINRDNYIMAEERVVRELKEINKPFVIILNTTHPEDENTKALSLQLKEKYDAPVLVLDCLNLKTDDVEEVLETVLYEFPIKEINVDLPKWFDGMSYDYSIKKDLIDILRNEFESCYRLSDFDGENIFSVENEYVEDYYVKDIELGTGTINLKIDLDNSYYYKVISELSGEEITGEHQILKLIGDLSRMRDSYSRVEAAIEDAKTKGYGYVTPTISDMTIETPEVFKEGGRYGIKIKAQAPSLHIFSAGVEAEVAPVIGNKAQSEDFISYLTEQMQQNPQSIWEAEMFGKTLSTLVEEQLNTKLTAMPENARKKLKRTIEKIVNDGQGSIIFLII
;
A
#
# COMPACT_ATOMS: atom_id res chain seq x y z
N VAL A 1 -51.59 -2.08 -5.97
CA VAL A 1 -50.76 -3.18 -6.52
C VAL A 1 -49.30 -2.76 -6.71
N ILE A 2 -49.02 -1.55 -7.24
CA ILE A 2 -47.65 -1.05 -7.46
C ILE A 2 -46.78 -1.03 -6.19
N LYS A 3 -47.34 -0.76 -5.00
CA LYS A 3 -46.55 -0.65 -3.76
C LYS A 3 -46.14 -2.00 -3.13
N ASP A 4 -47.03 -2.99 -3.10
CA ASP A 4 -46.91 -4.04 -2.07
C ASP A 4 -46.29 -5.39 -2.51
N HIS A 5 -46.25 -5.73 -3.81
CA HIS A 5 -45.88 -7.11 -4.25
C HIS A 5 -45.09 -7.27 -5.56
N SER A 6 -44.51 -6.19 -6.12
CA SER A 6 -43.83 -6.27 -7.43
C SER A 6 -42.40 -5.76 -7.37
N THR A 7 -41.48 -6.56 -7.92
CA THR A 7 -40.03 -6.28 -8.03
C THR A 7 -39.69 -5.38 -9.21
N ILE A 8 -40.53 -5.39 -10.26
CA ILE A 8 -40.36 -4.60 -11.49
C ILE A 8 -41.67 -3.90 -11.86
N GLY A 9 -41.56 -2.76 -12.54
CA GLY A 9 -42.69 -2.06 -13.16
C GLY A 9 -42.69 -2.24 -14.68
N VAL A 10 -43.84 -2.57 -15.26
CA VAL A 10 -44.05 -2.51 -16.71
C VAL A 10 -45.22 -1.58 -16.97
N LEU A 11 -44.94 -0.40 -17.52
CA LEU A 11 -45.97 0.57 -17.87
C LEU A 11 -46.35 0.38 -19.34
N VAL A 12 -47.55 -0.09 -19.59
CA VAL A 12 -48.08 -0.20 -20.95
C VAL A 12 -48.88 1.06 -21.28
N THR A 13 -48.45 1.75 -22.33
CA THR A 13 -49.10 2.93 -22.89
C THR A 13 -49.39 2.70 -24.38
N THR A 14 -50.08 3.60 -25.06
CA THR A 14 -50.40 3.46 -26.49
C THR A 14 -50.28 4.77 -27.23
N ASP A 15 -49.96 4.69 -28.52
CA ASP A 15 -50.01 5.78 -29.49
C ASP A 15 -51.45 6.15 -29.92
N GLY A 16 -52.46 5.41 -29.45
CA GLY A 16 -53.87 5.60 -29.79
C GLY A 16 -54.34 4.77 -30.99
N SER A 17 -53.52 3.86 -31.51
CA SER A 17 -53.87 3.01 -32.65
C SER A 17 -54.69 1.77 -32.29
N ILE A 18 -54.81 1.43 -31.00
CA ILE A 18 -55.34 0.12 -30.54
C ILE A 18 -56.78 0.20 -30.03
N THR A 19 -57.22 1.37 -29.58
CA THR A 19 -58.57 1.57 -29.02
C THR A 19 -59.21 2.81 -29.62
N ASP A 20 -60.50 3.02 -29.37
CA ASP A 20 -61.21 4.26 -29.75
C ASP A 20 -60.83 5.47 -28.88
N ILE A 21 -59.77 5.37 -28.07
CA ILE A 21 -59.31 6.42 -27.16
C ILE A 21 -58.08 7.10 -27.77
N ASN A 22 -58.17 8.40 -28.02
CA ASN A 22 -57.03 9.19 -28.49
C ASN A 22 -55.89 9.22 -27.47
N ARG A 23 -54.65 9.30 -27.97
CA ARG A 23 -53.41 9.42 -27.20
C ARG A 23 -53.48 10.45 -26.06
N ASP A 24 -54.07 11.61 -26.32
CA ASP A 24 -54.15 12.72 -25.35
C ASP A 24 -54.79 12.30 -24.02
N ASN A 25 -55.72 11.35 -24.05
CA ASN A 25 -56.38 10.86 -22.85
C ASN A 25 -55.49 9.94 -22.00
N TYR A 26 -54.43 9.37 -22.57
CA TYR A 26 -53.48 8.51 -21.87
C TYR A 26 -52.37 9.29 -21.17
N ILE A 27 -52.06 10.52 -21.62
CA ILE A 27 -50.92 11.32 -21.14
C ILE A 27 -51.01 11.56 -19.62
N MET A 28 -52.17 11.98 -19.10
CA MET A 28 -52.31 12.27 -17.66
C MET A 28 -52.13 11.01 -16.80
N ALA A 29 -52.63 9.86 -17.25
CA ALA A 29 -52.51 8.60 -16.52
C ALA A 29 -51.07 8.09 -16.56
N GLU A 30 -50.42 8.17 -17.72
CA GLU A 30 -49.02 7.83 -17.93
C GLU A 30 -48.10 8.66 -17.03
N GLU A 31 -48.21 9.99 -17.06
CA GLU A 31 -47.37 10.89 -16.24
C GLU A 31 -47.52 10.60 -14.74
N ARG A 32 -48.74 10.28 -14.30
CA ARG A 32 -49.00 9.92 -12.91
C ARG A 32 -48.32 8.61 -12.54
N VAL A 33 -48.44 7.57 -13.36
CA VAL A 33 -47.85 6.26 -13.06
C VAL A 33 -46.33 6.31 -13.11
N VAL A 34 -45.74 7.01 -14.08
CA VAL A 34 -44.29 7.23 -14.15
C VAL A 34 -43.80 7.93 -12.88
N ARG A 35 -44.51 8.97 -12.41
CA ARG A 35 -44.17 9.66 -11.16
C ARG A 35 -44.23 8.74 -9.95
N GLU A 36 -45.29 7.95 -9.84
CA GLU A 36 -45.43 6.96 -8.77
C GLU A 36 -44.29 5.92 -8.80
N LEU A 37 -43.89 5.44 -9.99
CA LEU A 37 -42.79 4.48 -10.14
C LEU A 37 -41.43 5.07 -9.74
N LYS A 38 -41.15 6.31 -10.16
CA LYS A 38 -39.95 7.05 -9.78
C LYS A 38 -39.90 7.35 -8.28
N GLU A 39 -41.00 7.77 -7.67
CA GLU A 39 -41.07 8.02 -6.22
C GLU A 39 -40.78 6.77 -5.38
N ILE A 40 -41.09 5.58 -5.91
CA ILE A 40 -40.86 4.31 -5.21
C ILE A 40 -39.47 3.72 -5.55
N ASN A 41 -38.67 4.38 -6.41
CA ASN A 41 -37.38 3.88 -6.93
C ASN A 41 -37.47 2.45 -7.46
N LYS A 42 -38.57 2.11 -8.14
CA LYS A 42 -38.74 0.79 -8.75
C LYS A 42 -38.21 0.81 -10.17
N PRO A 43 -37.37 -0.15 -10.58
CA PRO A 43 -36.95 -0.28 -11.97
C PRO A 43 -38.18 -0.54 -12.85
N PHE A 44 -38.29 0.18 -13.96
CA PHE A 44 -39.43 0.03 -14.85
C PHE A 44 -39.10 0.30 -16.31
N VAL A 45 -39.86 -0.33 -17.19
CA VAL A 45 -39.83 -0.08 -18.64
C VAL A 45 -41.21 0.42 -19.09
N ILE A 46 -41.21 1.26 -20.13
CA ILE A 46 -42.42 1.72 -20.79
C ILE A 46 -42.59 0.93 -22.09
N ILE A 47 -43.72 0.27 -22.26
CA ILE A 47 -44.11 -0.36 -23.53
C ILE A 47 -45.07 0.59 -24.24
N LEU A 48 -44.66 1.15 -25.37
CA LEU A 48 -45.51 1.88 -26.30
C LEU A 48 -46.19 0.86 -27.23
N ASN A 49 -47.39 0.45 -26.85
CA ASN A 49 -48.20 -0.48 -27.61
C ASN A 49 -48.78 0.20 -28.85
N THR A 50 -48.60 -0.40 -30.02
CA THR A 50 -49.06 0.12 -31.31
C THR A 50 -49.40 -1.02 -32.28
N THR A 51 -50.27 -0.75 -33.25
CA THR A 51 -50.48 -1.64 -34.41
C THR A 51 -49.46 -1.39 -35.54
N HIS A 52 -48.67 -0.31 -35.45
CA HIS A 52 -47.68 0.10 -36.44
C HIS A 52 -46.31 0.40 -35.78
N PRO A 53 -45.55 -0.63 -35.34
CA PRO A 53 -44.25 -0.44 -34.68
C PRO A 53 -43.19 0.25 -35.55
N GLU A 54 -43.27 0.05 -36.87
CA GLU A 54 -42.29 0.57 -37.83
C GLU A 54 -42.55 2.01 -38.28
N ASP A 55 -43.70 2.59 -37.92
CA ASP A 55 -44.06 3.94 -38.34
C ASP A 55 -43.13 5.00 -37.72
N GLU A 56 -42.66 5.93 -38.55
CA GLU A 56 -41.78 7.02 -38.15
C GLU A 56 -42.38 7.88 -37.02
N ASN A 57 -43.69 8.10 -37.04
CA ASN A 57 -44.39 8.85 -36.00
C ASN A 57 -44.33 8.14 -34.64
N THR A 58 -44.41 6.81 -34.65
CA THR A 58 -44.36 6.00 -33.43
C THR A 58 -42.95 5.95 -32.85
N LYS A 59 -41.93 5.83 -33.71
CA LYS A 59 -40.51 5.91 -33.30
C LYS A 59 -40.16 7.29 -32.74
N ALA A 60 -40.64 8.37 -33.37
CA ALA A 60 -40.48 9.72 -32.86
C ALA A 60 -41.16 9.91 -31.50
N LEU A 61 -42.36 9.35 -31.32
CA LEU A 61 -43.06 9.37 -30.03
C LEU A 61 -42.28 8.60 -28.96
N SER A 62 -41.72 7.43 -29.29
CA SER A 62 -40.87 6.66 -28.37
C SER A 62 -39.67 7.46 -27.87
N LEU A 63 -38.94 8.12 -28.78
CA LEU A 63 -37.81 8.98 -28.44
C LEU A 63 -38.22 10.13 -27.51
N GLN A 64 -39.33 10.80 -27.81
CA GLN A 64 -39.86 11.87 -26.96
C GLN A 64 -40.21 11.38 -25.55
N LEU A 65 -40.80 10.18 -25.43
CA LEU A 65 -41.15 9.60 -24.13
C LEU A 65 -39.90 9.17 -23.37
N LYS A 66 -38.90 8.62 -24.06
CA LYS A 66 -37.60 8.25 -23.48
C LYS A 66 -36.91 9.46 -22.87
N GLU A 67 -36.82 10.56 -23.61
CA GLU A 67 -36.23 11.81 -23.11
C GLU A 67 -37.07 12.44 -21.99
N LYS A 68 -38.40 12.50 -22.15
CA LYS A 68 -39.30 13.13 -21.17
C LYS A 68 -39.29 12.41 -19.84
N TYR A 69 -39.26 11.08 -19.85
CA TYR A 69 -39.38 10.28 -18.65
C TYR A 69 -38.07 9.69 -18.16
N ASP A 70 -36.94 9.87 -18.86
CA ASP A 70 -35.65 9.29 -18.49
C ASP A 70 -35.76 7.80 -18.12
N ALA A 71 -36.45 7.06 -19.00
CA ALA A 71 -36.77 5.65 -18.82
C ALA A 71 -36.83 4.96 -20.20
N PRO A 72 -36.48 3.68 -20.29
CA PRO A 72 -36.49 2.96 -21.55
C PRO A 72 -37.91 2.78 -22.08
N VAL A 73 -38.07 3.01 -23.39
CA VAL A 73 -39.35 2.89 -24.11
C VAL A 73 -39.19 1.87 -25.23
N LEU A 74 -39.95 0.78 -25.18
CA LEU A 74 -40.00 -0.26 -26.20
C LEU A 74 -41.28 -0.13 -27.01
N VAL A 75 -41.17 -0.12 -28.34
CA VAL A 75 -42.32 -0.05 -29.25
C VAL A 75 -42.70 -1.45 -29.67
N LEU A 76 -43.87 -1.93 -29.26
CA LEU A 76 -44.29 -3.32 -29.49
C LEU A 76 -45.75 -3.39 -29.95
N ASP A 77 -46.06 -4.41 -30.74
CA ASP A 77 -47.45 -4.84 -30.94
C ASP A 77 -47.79 -5.92 -29.91
N CYS A 78 -48.44 -5.51 -28.81
CA CYS A 78 -48.75 -6.43 -27.72
C CYS A 78 -49.72 -7.55 -28.13
N LEU A 79 -50.47 -7.40 -29.23
CA LEU A 79 -51.39 -8.44 -29.72
C LEU A 79 -50.62 -9.58 -30.41
N ASN A 80 -49.49 -9.26 -31.03
CA ASN A 80 -48.67 -10.18 -31.84
C ASN A 80 -47.28 -10.42 -31.24
N LEU A 81 -47.15 -10.39 -29.90
CA LEU A 81 -45.87 -10.61 -29.21
C LEU A 81 -45.27 -11.98 -29.52
N LYS A 82 -43.97 -11.95 -29.79
CA LYS A 82 -43.10 -13.13 -29.89
C LYS A 82 -42.34 -13.32 -28.59
N THR A 83 -41.70 -14.48 -28.46
CA THR A 83 -40.83 -14.78 -27.32
C THR A 83 -39.68 -13.77 -27.23
N ASP A 84 -39.04 -13.45 -28.35
CA ASP A 84 -37.94 -12.48 -28.42
C ASP A 84 -38.35 -11.09 -27.88
N ASP A 85 -39.57 -10.63 -28.18
CA ASP A 85 -40.07 -9.34 -27.68
C ASP A 85 -40.22 -9.33 -26.14
N VAL A 86 -40.60 -10.47 -25.55
CA VAL A 86 -40.71 -10.62 -24.09
C VAL A 86 -39.33 -10.69 -23.45
N GLU A 87 -38.38 -11.37 -24.10
CA GLU A 87 -36.99 -11.42 -23.65
C GLU A 87 -36.35 -10.01 -23.65
N GLU A 88 -36.56 -9.23 -24.70
CA GLU A 88 -36.08 -7.84 -24.81
C GLU A 88 -36.66 -6.94 -23.71
N VAL A 89 -37.96 -7.06 -23.42
CA VAL A 89 -38.61 -6.33 -22.32
C VAL A 89 -37.97 -6.67 -20.98
N LEU A 90 -37.75 -7.96 -20.71
CA LEU A 90 -37.15 -8.41 -19.45
C LEU A 90 -35.69 -7.96 -19.33
N GLU A 91 -34.90 -8.09 -20.39
CA GLU A 91 -33.52 -7.63 -20.45
C GLU A 91 -33.42 -6.13 -20.19
N THR A 92 -34.22 -5.33 -20.89
CA THR A 92 -34.27 -3.87 -20.71
C THR A 92 -34.60 -3.47 -19.27
N VAL A 93 -35.55 -4.17 -18.64
CA VAL A 93 -35.89 -3.94 -17.22
C VAL A 93 -34.74 -4.30 -16.30
N LEU A 94 -33.98 -5.36 -16.60
CA LEU A 94 -32.82 -5.75 -15.79
C LEU A 94 -31.73 -4.68 -15.77
N TYR A 95 -31.54 -3.94 -16.86
CA TYR A 95 -30.61 -2.81 -16.90
C TYR A 95 -31.06 -1.57 -16.09
N GLU A 96 -32.34 -1.46 -15.75
CA GLU A 96 -32.84 -0.38 -14.88
C GLU A 96 -32.64 -0.66 -13.39
N PHE A 97 -32.15 -1.85 -13.02
CA PHE A 97 -31.86 -2.16 -11.62
C PHE A 97 -30.70 -1.29 -11.10
N PRO A 98 -30.76 -0.89 -9.82
CA PRO A 98 -29.68 -0.14 -9.21
C PRO A 98 -28.42 -1.00 -9.08
N ILE A 99 -27.27 -0.39 -9.31
CA ILE A 99 -25.96 -1.01 -9.06
C ILE A 99 -25.80 -1.19 -7.55
N LYS A 100 -25.48 -2.40 -7.12
CA LYS A 100 -25.21 -2.69 -5.70
C LYS A 100 -23.73 -2.66 -5.37
N GLU A 101 -22.91 -3.18 -6.28
CA GLU A 101 -21.48 -3.32 -6.07
C GLU A 101 -20.72 -3.24 -7.40
N ILE A 102 -19.59 -2.55 -7.37
CA ILE A 102 -18.63 -2.51 -8.48
C ILE A 102 -17.34 -3.11 -7.95
N ASN A 103 -17.01 -4.29 -8.45
CA ASN A 103 -15.78 -4.99 -8.14
C ASN A 103 -14.70 -4.55 -9.11
N VAL A 104 -13.62 -3.99 -8.57
CA VAL A 104 -12.47 -3.55 -9.36
C VAL A 104 -11.30 -4.48 -9.10
N ASP A 105 -10.92 -5.27 -10.10
CA ASP A 105 -9.74 -6.12 -10.09
C ASP A 105 -8.52 -5.31 -10.54
N LEU A 106 -7.64 -5.04 -9.57
CA LEU A 106 -6.39 -4.29 -9.75
C LEU A 106 -5.19 -5.25 -9.81
N PRO A 107 -4.03 -4.79 -10.31
CA PRO A 107 -2.82 -5.60 -10.28
C PRO A 107 -2.42 -6.00 -8.86
N LYS A 108 -2.02 -7.25 -8.65
CA LYS A 108 -1.73 -7.83 -7.32
C LYS A 108 -0.68 -7.06 -6.49
N TRP A 109 0.24 -6.35 -7.14
CA TRP A 109 1.24 -5.55 -6.43
C TRP A 109 0.60 -4.34 -5.74
N PHE A 110 -0.55 -3.86 -6.22
CA PHE A 110 -1.31 -2.77 -5.65
C PHE A 110 -1.86 -3.11 -4.24
N ASP A 111 -2.23 -4.38 -4.03
CA ASP A 111 -2.66 -4.90 -2.73
C ASP A 111 -1.54 -4.88 -1.69
N GLY A 112 -0.29 -5.06 -2.14
CA GLY A 112 0.90 -5.04 -1.29
C GLY A 112 1.28 -3.66 -0.76
N MET A 113 0.68 -2.58 -1.29
CA MET A 113 1.00 -1.21 -0.89
C MET A 113 0.20 -0.77 0.35
N SER A 114 0.87 -0.02 1.23
CA SER A 114 0.19 0.72 2.31
C SER A 114 -0.81 1.72 1.73
N TYR A 115 -1.88 2.03 2.47
CA TYR A 115 -2.83 3.08 2.10
C TYR A 115 -2.21 4.48 2.08
N ASP A 116 -1.01 4.66 2.65
CA ASP A 116 -0.34 5.96 2.70
C ASP A 116 0.25 6.42 1.36
N TYR A 117 0.42 5.51 0.40
CA TYR A 117 0.95 5.83 -0.92
C TYR A 117 0.00 6.72 -1.73
N SER A 118 0.52 7.81 -2.31
CA SER A 118 -0.26 8.78 -3.10
C SER A 118 -1.06 8.09 -4.20
N ILE A 119 -0.40 7.25 -5.01
CA ILE A 119 -1.04 6.53 -6.12
C ILE A 119 -2.27 5.73 -5.69
N LYS A 120 -2.23 5.12 -4.49
CA LYS A 120 -3.33 4.31 -3.98
C LYS A 120 -4.52 5.19 -3.61
N LYS A 121 -4.28 6.33 -2.97
CA LYS A 121 -5.31 7.31 -2.62
C LYS A 121 -5.90 7.94 -3.87
N ASP A 122 -5.03 8.42 -4.76
CA ASP A 122 -5.42 9.13 -5.98
C ASP A 122 -6.28 8.24 -6.89
N LEU A 123 -5.87 6.98 -7.12
CA LEU A 123 -6.66 6.05 -7.93
C LEU A 123 -8.02 5.71 -7.29
N ILE A 124 -8.07 5.49 -5.97
CA ILE A 124 -9.32 5.20 -5.26
C ILE A 124 -10.27 6.39 -5.35
N ASP A 125 -9.77 7.60 -5.17
CA ASP A 125 -10.60 8.82 -5.24
C ASP A 125 -11.11 9.07 -6.66
N ILE A 126 -10.29 8.82 -7.70
CA ILE A 126 -10.74 8.87 -9.10
C ILE A 126 -11.88 7.89 -9.32
N LEU A 127 -11.70 6.62 -8.94
CA LEU A 127 -12.74 5.59 -9.12
C LEU A 127 -14.03 5.94 -8.37
N ARG A 128 -13.92 6.47 -7.15
CA ARG A 128 -15.09 6.89 -6.37
C ARG A 128 -15.87 8.02 -7.05
N ASN A 129 -15.17 9.00 -7.62
CA ASN A 129 -15.82 10.14 -8.28
C ASN A 129 -16.51 9.73 -9.58
N GLU A 130 -15.89 8.87 -10.41
CA GLU A 130 -16.51 8.40 -11.66
C GLU A 130 -17.77 7.58 -11.36
N PHE A 131 -17.71 6.68 -10.36
CA PHE A 131 -18.84 5.82 -10.01
C PHE A 131 -19.94 6.50 -9.18
N GLU A 132 -19.72 7.69 -8.62
CA GLU A 132 -20.75 8.43 -7.87
C GLU A 132 -21.96 8.82 -8.74
N SER A 133 -21.74 8.90 -10.05
CA SER A 133 -22.77 9.22 -11.04
C SER A 133 -23.56 8.01 -11.57
N CYS A 134 -23.07 6.79 -11.31
CA CYS A 134 -23.65 5.54 -11.83
C CYS A 134 -24.65 4.95 -10.84
N TYR A 135 -25.95 5.13 -11.09
CA TYR A 135 -27.00 4.61 -10.20
C TYR A 135 -27.63 3.31 -10.72
N ARG A 136 -27.92 3.25 -12.03
CA ARG A 136 -28.50 2.09 -12.71
C ARG A 136 -27.46 1.37 -13.56
N LEU A 137 -27.67 0.09 -13.84
CA LEU A 137 -26.80 -0.68 -14.74
C LEU A 137 -26.78 -0.07 -16.15
N SER A 138 -27.85 0.58 -16.58
CA SER A 138 -27.93 1.36 -17.83
C SER A 138 -27.06 2.61 -17.86
N ASP A 139 -26.74 3.17 -16.68
CA ASP A 139 -25.91 4.38 -16.58
C ASP A 139 -24.41 4.04 -16.73
N PHE A 140 -24.04 2.77 -16.56
CA PHE A 140 -22.67 2.31 -16.67
C PHE A 140 -22.28 2.07 -18.13
N ASP A 141 -21.47 2.97 -18.68
CA ASP A 141 -20.83 2.79 -19.98
C ASP A 141 -19.47 2.09 -19.81
N GLY A 142 -19.44 0.80 -20.13
CA GLY A 142 -18.22 -0.01 -20.07
C GLY A 142 -17.12 0.40 -21.05
N GLU A 143 -17.44 1.17 -22.08
CA GLU A 143 -16.48 1.66 -23.07
C GLU A 143 -15.86 3.03 -22.69
N ASN A 144 -16.50 3.77 -21.78
CA ASN A 144 -16.06 5.11 -21.35
C ASN A 144 -16.11 5.27 -19.82
N ILE A 145 -15.43 4.37 -19.10
CA ILE A 145 -15.38 4.41 -17.63
C ILE A 145 -14.56 5.60 -17.12
N PHE A 146 -13.51 5.97 -17.85
CA PHE A 146 -12.69 7.13 -17.52
C PHE A 146 -12.96 8.25 -18.51
N SER A 147 -13.61 9.31 -18.01
CA SER A 147 -13.95 10.51 -18.78
C SER A 147 -12.72 11.30 -19.30
N VAL A 148 -11.54 11.05 -18.70
CA VAL A 148 -10.27 11.71 -18.97
C VAL A 148 -9.17 10.64 -19.03
N GLU A 149 -8.18 10.81 -19.92
CA GLU A 149 -6.95 10.01 -19.90
C GLU A 149 -6.36 10.02 -18.48
N ASN A 150 -6.44 8.89 -17.80
CA ASN A 150 -5.89 8.71 -16.46
C ASN A 150 -4.43 8.31 -16.59
N GLU A 151 -3.52 9.10 -16.02
CA GLU A 151 -2.08 8.83 -16.10
C GLU A 151 -1.67 7.49 -15.48
N TYR A 152 -2.47 6.94 -14.55
CA TYR A 152 -2.18 5.69 -13.86
C TYR A 152 -2.63 4.43 -14.62
N VAL A 153 -3.62 4.56 -15.49
CA VAL A 153 -4.33 3.42 -16.10
C VAL A 153 -3.79 3.19 -17.50
N GLU A 154 -3.30 1.98 -17.76
CA GLU A 154 -2.83 1.58 -19.09
C GLU A 154 -4.00 1.05 -19.94
N ASP A 155 -4.82 0.18 -19.35
CA ASP A 155 -5.99 -0.41 -20.01
C ASP A 155 -7.06 -0.81 -18.98
N TYR A 156 -8.30 -0.94 -19.42
CA TYR A 156 -9.39 -1.45 -18.59
C TYR A 156 -10.44 -2.16 -19.43
N TYR A 157 -11.12 -3.14 -18.84
CA TYR A 157 -12.24 -3.80 -19.49
C TYR A 157 -13.21 -4.41 -18.49
N VAL A 158 -14.49 -4.42 -18.89
CA VAL A 158 -15.55 -5.06 -18.11
C VAL A 158 -15.46 -6.57 -18.33
N LYS A 159 -15.27 -7.32 -17.25
CA LYS A 159 -15.20 -8.79 -17.28
C LYS A 159 -16.58 -9.41 -17.45
N ASP A 160 -17.53 -8.95 -16.63
CA ASP A 160 -18.88 -9.47 -16.58
C ASP A 160 -19.80 -8.49 -15.83
N ILE A 161 -21.08 -8.48 -16.21
CA ILE A 161 -22.14 -7.72 -15.54
C ILE A 161 -23.21 -8.69 -15.08
N GLU A 162 -23.31 -8.88 -13.76
CA GLU A 162 -24.31 -9.75 -13.17
C GLU A 162 -25.62 -8.99 -12.95
N LEU A 163 -26.49 -9.00 -13.97
CA LEU A 163 -27.80 -8.33 -13.94
C LEU A 163 -28.70 -8.78 -12.77
N GLY A 164 -28.58 -10.05 -12.33
CA GLY A 164 -29.40 -10.60 -11.26
C GLY A 164 -29.03 -10.12 -9.85
N THR A 165 -27.75 -9.80 -9.63
CA THR A 165 -27.23 -9.33 -8.33
C THR A 165 -27.08 -7.81 -8.31
N GLY A 166 -26.89 -7.18 -9.49
CA GLY A 166 -26.55 -5.77 -9.64
C GLY A 166 -25.05 -5.53 -9.44
N THR A 167 -24.23 -6.52 -9.79
CA THR A 167 -22.77 -6.49 -9.58
C THR A 167 -22.04 -6.32 -10.91
N ILE A 168 -21.11 -5.37 -10.97
CA ILE A 168 -20.26 -5.10 -12.14
C ILE A 168 -18.83 -5.52 -11.80
N ASN A 169 -18.22 -6.35 -12.65
CA ASN A 169 -16.83 -6.78 -12.48
C ASN A 169 -15.93 -6.10 -13.51
N LEU A 170 -15.10 -5.17 -13.06
CA LEU A 170 -14.15 -4.40 -13.86
C LEU A 170 -12.73 -4.94 -13.64
N LYS A 171 -11.93 -5.02 -14.71
CA LYS A 171 -10.46 -5.15 -14.60
C LYS A 171 -9.80 -3.84 -15.00
N ILE A 172 -8.82 -3.41 -14.22
CA ILE A 172 -7.97 -2.27 -14.55
C ILE A 172 -6.53 -2.74 -14.53
N ASP A 173 -5.82 -2.50 -15.63
CA ASP A 173 -4.38 -2.68 -15.74
C ASP A 173 -3.71 -1.30 -15.59
N LEU A 174 -2.75 -1.22 -14.67
CA LEU A 174 -2.04 0.02 -14.36
C LEU A 174 -0.71 0.06 -15.12
N ASP A 175 -0.26 1.26 -15.45
CA ASP A 175 1.04 1.44 -16.09
C ASP A 175 2.17 0.90 -15.18
N ASN A 176 2.95 -0.02 -15.74
CA ASN A 176 4.10 -0.64 -15.11
C ASN A 176 5.17 0.36 -14.66
N SER A 177 5.21 1.57 -15.23
CA SER A 177 6.11 2.64 -14.77
C SER A 177 5.91 2.97 -13.29
N TYR A 178 4.66 2.93 -12.80
CA TYR A 178 4.33 3.16 -11.40
C TYR A 178 4.74 2.00 -10.50
N TYR A 179 4.67 0.76 -10.98
CA TYR A 179 5.18 -0.39 -10.25
C TYR A 179 6.67 -0.21 -9.89
N TYR A 180 7.48 0.21 -10.86
CA TYR A 180 8.91 0.46 -10.62
C TYR A 180 9.15 1.68 -9.74
N LYS A 181 8.36 2.75 -9.90
CA LYS A 181 8.43 3.94 -9.05
C LYS A 181 8.17 3.61 -7.57
N VAL A 182 7.14 2.81 -7.29
CA VAL A 182 6.79 2.37 -5.93
C VAL A 182 7.93 1.55 -5.33
N ILE A 183 8.52 0.61 -6.08
CA ILE A 183 9.66 -0.18 -5.57
C ILE A 183 10.88 0.72 -5.34
N SER A 184 11.09 1.72 -6.19
CA SER A 184 12.18 2.67 -6.02
C SER A 184 12.04 3.48 -4.73
N GLU A 185 10.83 3.96 -4.45
CA GLU A 185 10.51 4.67 -3.20
C GLU A 185 10.69 3.76 -1.96
N LEU A 186 10.28 2.49 -2.06
CA LEU A 186 10.41 1.52 -0.97
C LEU A 186 11.86 1.14 -0.67
N SER A 187 12.65 0.93 -1.72
CA SER A 187 14.04 0.45 -1.60
C SER A 187 15.05 1.59 -1.40
N GLY A 188 14.69 2.81 -1.78
CA GLY A 188 15.63 3.94 -1.86
C GLY A 188 16.63 3.82 -3.02
N GLU A 189 16.44 2.87 -3.93
CA GLU A 189 17.26 2.66 -5.12
C GLU A 189 16.45 2.94 -6.39
N GLU A 190 17.09 3.48 -7.43
CA GLU A 190 16.41 3.73 -8.71
C GLU A 190 16.17 2.40 -9.44
N ILE A 191 14.90 2.02 -9.59
CA ILE A 191 14.46 0.83 -10.31
C ILE A 191 13.72 1.28 -11.58
N THR A 192 14.20 0.82 -12.72
CA THR A 192 13.64 1.05 -14.05
C THR A 192 13.25 -0.25 -14.77
N GLY A 193 13.55 -1.41 -14.16
CA GLY A 193 13.15 -2.70 -14.73
C GLY A 193 13.41 -3.92 -13.83
N GLU A 194 12.90 -5.07 -14.26
CA GLU A 194 12.91 -6.34 -13.50
C GLU A 194 14.32 -6.82 -13.10
N HIS A 195 15.32 -6.58 -13.95
CA HIS A 195 16.70 -6.97 -13.67
C HIS A 195 17.28 -6.31 -12.40
N GLN A 196 16.91 -5.06 -12.13
CA GLN A 196 17.32 -4.35 -10.91
C GLN A 196 16.58 -4.88 -9.69
N ILE A 197 15.30 -5.25 -9.83
CA ILE A 197 14.53 -5.89 -8.75
C ILE A 197 15.20 -7.21 -8.34
N LEU A 198 15.58 -8.06 -9.30
CA LEU A 198 16.26 -9.31 -9.01
C LEU A 198 17.62 -9.09 -8.34
N LYS A 199 18.36 -8.06 -8.76
CA LYS A 199 19.62 -7.69 -8.12
C LYS A 199 19.39 -7.24 -6.68
N LEU A 200 18.44 -6.34 -6.44
CA LEU A 200 18.08 -5.84 -5.12
C LEU A 200 17.71 -7.00 -4.19
N ILE A 201 16.86 -7.93 -4.63
CA ILE A 201 16.48 -9.12 -3.85
C ILE A 201 17.71 -9.97 -3.51
N GLY A 202 18.61 -10.18 -4.48
CA GLY A 202 19.85 -10.91 -4.27
C GLY A 202 20.76 -10.24 -3.24
N ASP A 203 20.91 -8.93 -3.33
CA ASP A 203 21.75 -8.14 -2.43
C ASP A 203 21.14 -8.09 -1.01
N LEU A 204 19.83 -7.90 -0.88
CA LEU A 204 19.10 -7.97 0.39
C LEU A 204 19.22 -9.35 1.04
N SER A 205 19.13 -10.44 0.27
CA SER A 205 19.31 -11.79 0.81
C SER A 205 20.71 -12.00 1.38
N ARG A 206 21.76 -11.58 0.65
CA ARG A 206 23.15 -11.67 1.14
C ARG A 206 23.35 -10.81 2.38
N MET A 207 22.79 -9.60 2.38
CA MET A 207 22.87 -8.69 3.52
C MET A 207 22.19 -9.29 4.74
N ARG A 208 20.99 -9.85 4.60
CA ARG A 208 20.28 -10.54 5.69
C ARG A 208 21.09 -11.70 6.26
N ASP A 209 21.67 -12.54 5.40
CA ASP A 209 22.44 -13.70 5.84
C ASP A 209 23.76 -13.29 6.53
N SER A 210 24.38 -12.18 6.11
CA SER A 210 25.56 -11.64 6.80
C SER A 210 25.21 -10.96 8.11
N TYR A 211 24.10 -10.24 8.18
CA TYR A 211 23.61 -9.60 9.39
C TYR A 211 23.17 -10.62 10.44
N SER A 212 22.47 -11.70 10.05
CA SER A 212 21.99 -12.74 10.99
C SER A 212 23.14 -13.40 11.75
N ARG A 213 24.34 -13.48 11.16
CA ARG A 213 25.55 -13.98 11.83
C ARG A 213 26.00 -13.10 12.99
N VAL A 214 25.72 -11.80 12.93
CA VAL A 214 26.24 -10.79 13.87
C VAL A 214 25.15 -10.26 14.80
N GLU A 215 23.88 -10.37 14.43
CA GLU A 215 22.72 -9.90 15.18
C GLU A 215 22.73 -10.33 16.65
N ALA A 216 22.90 -11.63 16.91
CA ALA A 216 22.96 -12.16 18.27
C ALA A 216 24.13 -11.57 19.08
N ALA A 217 25.29 -11.36 18.45
CA ALA A 217 26.45 -10.77 19.10
C ALA A 217 26.26 -9.29 19.42
N ILE A 218 25.55 -8.55 18.57
CA ILE A 218 25.19 -7.14 18.81
C ILE A 218 24.22 -7.05 19.98
N GLU A 219 23.21 -7.91 20.03
CA GLU A 219 22.20 -7.89 21.08
C GLU A 219 22.81 -8.28 22.45
N ASP A 220 23.69 -9.28 22.47
CA ASP A 220 24.47 -9.63 23.66
C ASP A 220 25.39 -8.48 24.11
N ALA A 221 26.03 -7.79 23.16
CA ALA A 221 26.87 -6.64 23.49
C ALA A 221 26.06 -5.50 24.12
N LYS A 222 24.85 -5.22 23.62
CA LYS A 222 23.97 -4.19 24.18
C LYS A 222 23.46 -4.56 25.58
N THR A 223 23.07 -5.81 25.80
CA THR A 223 22.41 -6.24 27.04
C THR A 223 23.39 -6.65 28.15
N LYS A 224 24.48 -7.32 27.79
CA LYS A 224 25.47 -7.88 28.73
C LYS A 224 26.80 -7.11 28.73
N GLY A 225 26.99 -6.16 27.80
CA GLY A 225 28.23 -5.43 27.62
C GLY A 225 29.25 -6.12 26.70
N TYR A 226 29.00 -7.38 26.33
CA TYR A 226 29.89 -8.17 25.48
C TYR A 226 29.13 -9.24 24.71
N GLY A 227 29.41 -9.35 23.42
CA GLY A 227 28.91 -10.40 22.55
C GLY A 227 29.98 -10.89 21.58
N TYR A 228 29.78 -12.07 21.01
CA TYR A 228 30.72 -12.66 20.07
C TYR A 228 30.00 -13.46 19.00
N VAL A 229 30.58 -13.48 17.80
CA VAL A 229 30.09 -14.29 16.69
C VAL A 229 30.74 -15.66 16.78
N THR A 230 29.91 -16.70 16.87
CA THR A 230 30.40 -18.08 16.87
C THR A 230 30.88 -18.44 15.46
N PRO A 231 32.15 -18.84 15.29
CA PRO A 231 32.66 -19.24 13.98
C PRO A 231 31.95 -20.49 13.48
N THR A 232 31.67 -20.53 12.18
CA THR A 232 31.10 -21.68 11.51
C THR A 232 32.19 -22.60 10.97
N ILE A 233 31.83 -23.83 10.55
CA ILE A 233 32.77 -24.76 9.91
C ILE A 233 33.46 -24.12 8.70
N SER A 234 32.73 -23.27 7.96
CA SER A 234 33.24 -22.53 6.80
C SER A 234 34.35 -21.53 7.17
N ASP A 235 34.39 -21.08 8.42
CA ASP A 235 35.40 -20.14 8.93
C ASP A 235 36.63 -20.87 9.52
N MET A 236 36.58 -22.20 9.66
CA MET A 236 37.63 -23.01 10.28
C MET A 236 38.71 -23.41 9.27
N THR A 237 39.98 -23.18 9.63
CA THR A 237 41.14 -23.77 8.95
C THR A 237 41.68 -24.92 9.79
N ILE A 238 41.80 -26.11 9.18
CA ILE A 238 42.28 -27.33 9.84
C ILE A 238 43.72 -27.58 9.41
N GLU A 239 44.62 -27.70 10.38
CA GLU A 239 46.01 -28.11 10.12
C GLU A 239 46.10 -29.62 9.90
N THR A 240 47.16 -30.07 9.24
CA THR A 240 47.40 -31.50 9.01
C THR A 240 47.48 -32.26 10.35
N PRO A 241 46.78 -33.41 10.48
CA PRO A 241 46.79 -34.16 11.74
C PRO A 241 48.17 -34.77 12.03
N GLU A 242 48.62 -34.66 13.28
CA GLU A 242 49.89 -35.22 13.73
C GLU A 242 49.67 -36.39 14.69
N VAL A 243 50.41 -37.48 14.49
CA VAL A 243 50.38 -38.61 15.44
C VAL A 243 51.28 -38.29 16.63
N PHE A 244 50.75 -38.40 17.83
CA PHE A 244 51.53 -38.26 19.06
C PHE A 244 51.46 -39.54 19.90
N LYS A 245 52.44 -39.72 20.78
CA LYS A 245 52.53 -40.87 21.68
C LYS A 245 52.58 -40.38 23.12
N GLU A 246 51.69 -40.92 23.95
CA GLU A 246 51.64 -40.63 25.38
C GLU A 246 51.65 -41.97 26.15
N GLY A 247 52.76 -42.23 26.85
CA GLY A 247 53.04 -43.53 27.44
C GLY A 247 53.09 -44.66 26.39
N GLY A 248 52.19 -45.64 26.51
CA GLY A 248 52.07 -46.79 25.60
C GLY A 248 51.02 -46.65 24.49
N ARG A 249 50.30 -45.53 24.40
CA ARG A 249 49.20 -45.32 23.44
C ARG A 249 49.56 -44.28 22.39
N TYR A 250 49.00 -44.43 21.20
CA TYR A 250 49.11 -43.47 20.09
C TYR A 250 47.78 -42.72 19.95
N GLY A 251 47.87 -41.41 19.71
CA GLY A 251 46.75 -40.52 19.47
C GLY A 251 46.98 -39.67 18.23
N ILE A 252 45.92 -39.02 17.75
CA ILE A 252 45.96 -38.05 16.65
C ILE A 252 45.65 -36.68 17.23
N LYS A 253 46.51 -35.71 16.96
CA LYS A 253 46.32 -34.31 17.32
C LYS A 253 45.82 -33.58 16.08
N ILE A 254 44.61 -33.05 16.19
CA ILE A 254 44.00 -32.19 15.17
C ILE A 254 43.98 -30.77 15.74
N LYS A 255 44.49 -29.81 14.98
CA LYS A 255 44.40 -28.39 15.31
C LYS A 255 43.47 -27.73 14.30
N ALA A 256 42.53 -26.94 14.80
CA ALA A 256 41.68 -26.09 14.01
C ALA A 256 41.78 -24.66 14.53
N GLN A 257 41.80 -23.69 13.63
CA GLN A 257 41.80 -22.27 13.95
C GLN A 257 40.61 -21.62 13.26
N ALA A 258 39.90 -20.74 13.95
CA ALA A 258 38.84 -19.94 13.36
C ALA A 258 38.88 -18.52 13.91
N PRO A 259 38.66 -17.49 13.08
CA PRO A 259 38.52 -16.13 13.57
C PRO A 259 37.16 -15.95 14.25
N SER A 260 37.14 -15.38 15.45
CA SER A 260 35.92 -14.95 16.14
C SER A 260 35.84 -13.42 16.15
N LEU A 261 34.65 -12.88 15.87
CA LEU A 261 34.36 -11.46 16.04
C LEU A 261 33.87 -11.23 17.47
N HIS A 262 34.41 -10.23 18.14
CA HIS A 262 34.01 -9.83 19.48
C HIS A 262 33.52 -8.38 19.46
N ILE A 263 32.36 -8.14 20.06
CA ILE A 263 31.69 -6.83 20.12
C ILE A 263 31.55 -6.43 21.58
N PHE A 264 31.97 -5.21 21.90
CA PHE A 264 31.89 -4.65 23.25
C PHE A 264 31.01 -3.42 23.23
N SER A 265 30.15 -3.29 24.24
CA SER A 265 29.50 -2.01 24.52
C SER A 265 30.42 -1.19 25.42
N ALA A 266 30.69 0.06 25.02
CA ALA A 266 31.50 0.99 25.78
C ALA A 266 30.73 2.31 25.94
N GLY A 267 30.56 2.76 27.18
CA GLY A 267 30.01 4.07 27.46
C GLY A 267 31.02 5.16 27.10
N VAL A 268 30.57 6.20 26.40
CA VAL A 268 31.37 7.39 26.13
C VAL A 268 30.66 8.57 26.77
N GLU A 269 31.34 9.22 27.72
CA GLU A 269 30.86 10.44 28.36
C GLU A 269 31.55 11.64 27.70
N ALA A 270 30.78 12.66 27.32
CA ALA A 270 31.29 13.93 26.80
C ALA A 270 30.71 15.09 27.61
N GLU A 271 31.56 16.09 27.88
CA GLU A 271 31.19 17.28 28.63
C GLU A 271 31.63 18.50 27.82
N VAL A 272 30.68 19.39 27.52
CA VAL A 272 30.95 20.64 26.80
C VAL A 272 30.86 21.77 27.82
N ALA A 273 32.00 22.45 28.06
CA ALA A 273 32.10 23.60 28.96
C ALA A 273 32.36 24.88 28.13
N PRO A 274 31.32 25.48 27.53
CA PRO A 274 31.47 26.67 26.72
C PRO A 274 31.82 27.89 27.59
N VAL A 275 32.72 28.76 27.10
CA VAL A 275 33.06 30.01 27.79
C VAL A 275 32.05 31.08 27.39
N ILE A 276 31.10 31.39 28.29
CA ILE A 276 30.02 32.34 28.06
C ILE A 276 30.38 33.69 28.70
N GLY A 277 31.10 34.53 27.95
CA GLY A 277 31.24 35.97 28.22
C GLY A 277 31.39 36.37 29.69
N ASN A 278 30.50 37.25 30.17
CA ASN A 278 30.48 37.72 31.56
C ASN A 278 29.44 36.97 32.44
N LYS A 279 29.47 37.21 33.75
CA LYS A 279 28.61 36.51 34.72
C LYS A 279 27.11 36.67 34.46
N ALA A 280 26.65 37.86 34.10
CA ALA A 280 25.23 38.11 33.83
C ALA A 280 24.74 37.30 32.60
N GLN A 281 25.55 37.27 31.53
CA GLN A 281 25.26 36.47 30.34
C GLN A 281 25.21 34.97 30.63
N SER A 282 26.03 34.48 31.56
CA SER A 282 26.00 33.08 31.99
C SER A 282 24.72 32.76 32.79
N GLU A 283 24.28 33.65 33.68
CA GLU A 283 23.06 33.47 34.49
C GLU A 283 21.78 33.52 33.64
N ASP A 284 21.71 34.43 32.67
CA ASP A 284 20.61 34.52 31.71
C ASP A 284 20.51 33.25 30.86
N PHE A 285 21.65 32.70 30.43
CA PHE A 285 21.70 31.48 29.62
C PHE A 285 21.29 30.23 30.41
N ILE A 286 21.71 30.10 31.67
CA ILE A 286 21.26 29.01 32.55
C ILE A 286 19.75 29.09 32.74
N SER A 287 19.19 30.29 32.93
CA SER A 287 17.76 30.49 33.07
C SER A 287 17.00 30.07 31.81
N TYR A 288 17.51 30.47 30.63
CA TYR A 288 16.97 30.06 29.33
C TYR A 288 16.98 28.54 29.13
N LEU A 289 18.10 27.86 29.40
CA LEU A 289 18.17 26.40 29.30
C LEU A 289 17.24 25.69 30.28
N THR A 290 17.11 26.22 31.50
CA THR A 290 16.22 25.66 32.53
C THR A 290 14.76 25.78 32.13
N GLU A 291 14.36 26.91 31.53
CA GLU A 291 13.01 27.11 31.02
C GLU A 291 12.70 26.18 29.84
N GLN A 292 13.66 26.02 28.91
CA GLN A 292 13.54 25.07 27.80
C GLN A 292 13.41 23.61 28.28
N MET A 293 14.22 23.20 29.27
CA MET A 293 14.13 21.87 29.88
C MET A 293 12.76 21.58 30.52
N GLN A 294 12.13 22.58 31.14
CA GLN A 294 10.82 22.43 31.75
C GLN A 294 9.70 22.26 30.72
N GLN A 295 9.84 22.87 29.53
CA GLN A 295 8.87 22.75 28.45
C GLN A 295 9.05 21.45 27.65
N ASN A 296 10.28 21.13 27.25
CA ASN A 296 10.62 19.88 26.57
C ASN A 296 12.09 19.50 26.82
N PRO A 297 12.39 18.40 27.55
CA PRO A 297 13.77 17.98 27.81
C PRO A 297 14.62 17.75 26.55
N GLN A 298 14.00 17.48 25.41
CA GLN A 298 14.71 17.29 24.13
C GLN A 298 15.06 18.60 23.42
N SER A 299 14.36 19.71 23.69
CA SER A 299 14.62 20.98 22.99
C SER A 299 15.97 21.61 23.35
N ILE A 300 16.58 21.19 24.46
CA ILE A 300 17.93 21.66 24.84
C ILE A 300 18.97 21.35 23.77
N TRP A 301 18.79 20.25 23.03
CA TRP A 301 19.73 19.80 22.02
C TRP A 301 19.72 20.69 20.78
N GLU A 302 18.62 21.40 20.56
CA GLU A 302 18.41 22.37 19.49
C GLU A 302 18.85 23.79 19.88
N ALA A 303 19.16 24.03 21.16
CA ALA A 303 19.60 25.34 21.61
C ALA A 303 20.92 25.73 20.93
N GLU A 304 20.90 26.90 20.30
CA GLU A 304 22.06 27.43 19.57
C GLU A 304 23.06 28.10 20.52
N MET A 305 24.32 27.71 20.37
CA MET A 305 25.48 28.33 20.99
C MET A 305 26.57 28.57 19.94
N PHE A 306 27.02 29.82 19.80
CA PHE A 306 28.09 30.19 18.87
C PHE A 306 27.84 29.78 17.40
N GLY A 307 26.58 29.82 16.95
CA GLY A 307 26.20 29.46 15.58
C GLY A 307 26.20 27.95 15.30
N LYS A 308 26.26 27.12 16.34
CA LYS A 308 26.04 25.66 16.29
C LYS A 308 25.02 25.24 17.35
N THR A 309 24.34 24.12 17.16
CA THR A 309 23.50 23.55 18.21
C THR A 309 24.34 22.85 19.28
N LEU A 310 23.80 22.74 20.49
CA LEU A 310 24.41 21.93 21.56
C LEU A 310 24.61 20.46 21.13
N SER A 311 23.68 19.88 20.35
CA SER A 311 23.84 18.53 19.80
C SER A 311 25.11 18.39 18.95
N THR A 312 25.35 19.35 18.05
CA THR A 312 26.53 19.33 17.16
C THR A 312 27.82 19.40 17.97
N LEU A 313 27.87 20.25 19.01
CA LEU A 313 29.06 20.39 19.87
C LEU A 313 29.36 19.12 20.66
N VAL A 314 28.32 18.44 21.15
CA VAL A 314 28.46 17.17 21.89
C VAL A 314 28.85 16.04 20.94
N GLU A 315 28.25 15.96 19.75
CA GLU A 315 28.61 14.98 18.71
C GLU A 315 30.07 15.11 18.27
N GLU A 316 30.57 16.34 18.05
CA GLU A 316 31.98 16.59 17.72
C GLU A 316 32.92 16.06 18.82
N GLN A 317 32.58 16.28 20.09
CA GLN A 317 33.36 15.75 21.21
C GLN A 317 33.28 14.22 21.30
N LEU A 318 32.08 13.63 21.17
CA LEU A 318 31.88 12.19 21.20
C LEU A 318 32.67 11.51 20.09
N ASN A 319 32.62 12.03 18.86
CA ASN A 319 33.33 11.48 17.71
C ASN A 319 34.86 11.55 17.89
N THR A 320 35.36 12.65 18.48
CA THR A 320 36.77 12.77 18.86
C THR A 320 37.18 11.69 19.87
N LYS A 321 36.37 11.42 20.89
CA LYS A 321 36.66 10.38 21.90
C LYS A 321 36.56 8.96 21.34
N LEU A 322 35.60 8.69 20.46
CA LEU A 322 35.42 7.39 19.80
C LEU A 322 36.64 7.01 18.95
N THR A 323 37.27 7.99 18.31
CA THR A 323 38.46 7.78 17.46
C THR A 323 39.78 7.87 18.20
N ALA A 324 39.79 8.43 19.42
CA ALA A 324 40.99 8.70 20.21
C ALA A 324 41.76 7.45 20.68
N MET A 325 41.18 6.25 20.65
CA MET A 325 41.86 5.05 21.14
C MET A 325 43.12 4.75 20.30
N PRO A 326 44.34 4.82 20.86
CA PRO A 326 45.58 4.63 20.11
C PRO A 326 45.73 3.21 19.55
N GLU A 327 46.39 3.06 18.40
CA GLU A 327 46.59 1.76 17.74
C GLU A 327 47.30 0.74 18.65
N ASN A 328 48.26 1.19 19.46
CA ASN A 328 48.95 0.35 20.44
C ASN A 328 48.01 -0.22 21.51
N ALA A 329 47.05 0.58 21.98
CA ALA A 329 46.04 0.12 22.94
C ALA A 329 45.09 -0.90 22.28
N ARG A 330 44.66 -0.66 21.04
CA ARG A 330 43.85 -1.62 20.26
C ARG A 330 44.56 -2.96 20.07
N LYS A 331 45.85 -2.95 19.75
CA LYS A 331 46.69 -4.17 19.63
C LYS A 331 46.83 -4.92 20.95
N LYS A 332 47.06 -4.20 22.06
CA LYS A 332 47.12 -4.80 23.41
C LYS A 332 45.78 -5.44 23.79
N LEU A 333 44.66 -4.76 23.52
CA LEU A 333 43.31 -5.25 23.79
C LEU A 333 43.03 -6.54 22.99
N LYS A 334 43.29 -6.53 21.67
CA LYS A 334 43.16 -7.71 20.81
C LYS A 334 43.93 -8.91 21.36
N ARG A 335 45.23 -8.74 21.64
CA ARG A 335 46.09 -9.81 22.19
C ARG A 335 45.58 -10.33 23.54
N THR A 336 45.04 -9.45 24.36
CA THR A 336 44.46 -9.80 25.66
C THR A 336 43.24 -10.69 25.48
N ILE A 337 42.31 -10.30 24.60
CA ILE A 337 41.12 -11.10 24.29
C ILE A 337 41.52 -12.46 23.70
N GLU A 338 42.45 -12.48 22.74
CA GLU A 338 42.97 -13.72 22.15
C GLU A 338 43.55 -14.65 23.22
N LYS A 339 44.31 -14.12 24.19
CA LYS A 339 44.81 -14.92 25.31
C LYS A 339 43.69 -15.45 26.21
N ILE A 340 42.73 -14.60 26.59
CA ILE A 340 41.59 -14.99 27.45
C ILE A 340 40.81 -16.15 26.81
N VAL A 341 40.54 -16.05 25.50
CA VAL A 341 39.77 -17.06 24.77
C VAL A 341 40.54 -18.37 24.62
N ASN A 342 41.85 -18.32 24.39
CA ASN A 342 42.67 -19.53 24.18
C ASN A 342 43.12 -20.22 25.47
N ASP A 343 43.49 -19.47 26.51
CA ASP A 343 44.13 -20.01 27.71
C ASP A 343 43.12 -20.50 28.77
N GLY A 344 41.85 -20.07 28.70
CA GLY A 344 40.80 -20.47 29.64
C GLY A 344 41.04 -19.98 31.08
N GLN A 345 40.09 -20.23 31.99
CA GLN A 345 40.07 -19.65 33.35
C GLN A 345 41.38 -19.88 34.13
N GLY A 346 42.02 -18.79 34.57
CA GLY A 346 43.12 -18.85 35.56
C GLY A 346 44.15 -17.72 35.49
N SER A 347 44.23 -16.99 34.38
CA SER A 347 45.21 -15.91 34.23
C SER A 347 44.65 -14.55 34.66
N ILE A 348 45.19 -13.98 35.73
CA ILE A 348 45.05 -12.55 36.03
C ILE A 348 45.76 -11.80 34.91
N ILE A 349 45.01 -11.04 34.11
CA ILE A 349 45.58 -10.25 33.02
C ILE A 349 45.59 -8.79 33.43
N PHE A 350 46.78 -8.26 33.65
CA PHE A 350 47.00 -6.84 33.84
C PHE A 350 47.17 -6.16 32.48
N LEU A 351 46.22 -5.29 32.15
CA LEU A 351 46.30 -4.38 31.02
C LEU A 351 46.97 -3.08 31.51
N ILE A 352 48.27 -2.94 31.24
CA ILE A 352 48.97 -1.65 31.39
C ILE A 352 48.88 -0.96 30.02
N ILE A 353 47.98 0.01 29.92
CA ILE A 353 47.72 0.74 28.66
C ILE A 353 48.83 1.73 28.40
#